data_AF-A0A0Q9C3C8-F1
#
_entry.id   AF-A0A0Q9C3C8-F1
#
_cell.length_a   1.000
_cell.length_b   1.000
_cell.length_c   1.000
_cell.angle_alpha   90.00
_cell.angle_beta   90.00
_cell.angle_gamma   90.00
#
_symmetry.space_group_name_H-M   'P 1'
#
loop_
_entity.id
_entity.type
_entity.pdbx_description
1 polymer ?
#
loop_
_entity_poly.entity_id
_entity_poly.type
_entity_poly.pdbx_seq_one_letter_code
_entity_poly.pdbx_strand_id
1 'polypeptide(L)'
;MVAISVAAGHDAPYVDLDGLLEEVSGLAEVVVLPTGDASWAFSAVMPPSTQVYGGAARVYPVDHEWVGLPRRSKLRFAYSDADARRLHDHLTHDTLTAALSAGLLGTSHDPDAPLVEGTVRSILGPRAFVTLDDDSLASIAEELTVPGVSLARLLVVGQRVAGTLDRESRRLDVRGALLVPDGATSPGEDTHLGGYAVGQVVLADVTAVAPATVHLRLVPGLEVVVPRDDVTGNPADELTDLFTMGEVVLARVVSTAPWRLRLDDVDDDSDSDDAPVPAPSLLDGGPPWLVLPDLSRPAPPRSLPVLPPLRLPELPPEAGSVEGPPTEMLTEAPAEVLTDAEQGTAEPGPSAEGGLRRRTPLDLIANAPRRDAPAATPRGALRDMSLALEASRTRARTLEADLAAATAEVGLLRAAAQATAVELGGLRLRAAELDRDLAEALTRAENFRTRYRKADLSRQQLKKAEKAASHGGPAPDDGAVFLDPVEQFRFEVQLAWVRRVPAAEKATKPLAPYALGDRFLPSLATIEGVSRAKVVDVVVEVLTGDAEHIAGRELHPLRVNEGGSSPAVVREDGATCWRASLQSKRASARRLHYWKRGDRIELSRVVLHDDVEP
;
A
#
# COMPACT_ATOMS: atom_id res chain seq x y z
N MET A 1 -24.16 -1.77 10.59
CA MET A 1 -25.24 -1.57 9.59
C MET A 1 -24.64 -1.62 8.20
N VAL A 2 -25.28 -2.31 7.27
CA VAL A 2 -24.98 -2.27 5.83
C VAL A 2 -26.06 -1.40 5.17
N ALA A 3 -25.67 -0.30 4.53
CA ALA A 3 -26.61 0.52 3.76
C ALA A 3 -26.40 0.28 2.27
N ILE A 4 -27.47 -0.03 1.55
CA ILE A 4 -27.46 -0.32 0.11
C ILE A 4 -28.45 0.63 -0.56
N SER A 5 -28.00 1.49 -1.47
CA SER A 5 -28.91 2.29 -2.29
C SER A 5 -29.34 1.54 -3.54
N VAL A 6 -30.60 1.70 -3.93
CA VAL A 6 -31.10 1.27 -5.24
C VAL A 6 -30.50 2.17 -6.34
N ALA A 7 -30.40 1.64 -7.56
CA ALA A 7 -29.97 2.41 -8.73
C ALA A 7 -31.12 3.23 -9.32
N ALA A 8 -30.81 4.26 -10.12
CA ALA A 8 -31.84 5.00 -10.84
C ALA A 8 -32.50 4.09 -11.89
N GLY A 9 -33.84 4.09 -11.97
CA GLY A 9 -34.60 3.27 -12.92
C GLY A 9 -34.59 1.76 -12.63
N HIS A 10 -34.26 1.34 -11.40
CA HIS A 10 -34.31 -0.04 -10.94
C HIS A 10 -35.21 -0.13 -9.71
N ASP A 11 -35.97 -1.22 -9.55
CA ASP A 11 -36.86 -1.44 -8.40
C ASP A 11 -36.17 -2.14 -7.21
N ALA A 12 -34.98 -2.72 -7.45
CA ALA A 12 -34.18 -3.48 -6.48
C ALA A 12 -32.68 -3.11 -6.61
N PRO A 13 -31.88 -3.29 -5.55
CA PRO A 13 -30.43 -3.12 -5.64
C PRO A 13 -29.77 -4.27 -6.42
N TYR A 14 -28.54 -4.06 -6.92
CA TYR A 14 -27.79 -5.07 -7.68
C TYR A 14 -27.26 -6.25 -6.86
N VAL A 15 -27.37 -6.25 -5.53
CA VAL A 15 -26.83 -7.31 -4.67
C VAL A 15 -27.92 -8.32 -4.31
N ASP A 16 -27.56 -9.59 -4.19
CA ASP A 16 -28.42 -10.62 -3.63
C ASP A 16 -28.68 -10.31 -2.15
N LEU A 17 -29.89 -9.85 -1.82
CA LEU A 17 -30.24 -9.45 -0.47
C LEU A 17 -30.45 -10.65 0.45
N ASP A 18 -30.99 -11.75 -0.06
CA ASP A 18 -31.32 -12.93 0.74
C ASP A 18 -30.04 -13.67 1.13
N GLY A 19 -29.14 -13.91 0.16
CA GLY A 19 -27.82 -14.48 0.44
C GLY A 19 -26.95 -13.58 1.31
N LEU A 20 -27.02 -12.26 1.16
CA LEU A 20 -26.28 -11.33 2.02
C LEU A 20 -26.82 -11.34 3.46
N LEU A 21 -28.14 -11.41 3.64
CA LEU A 21 -28.78 -11.53 4.95
C LEU A 21 -28.40 -12.84 5.65
N GLU A 22 -28.31 -13.97 4.92
CA GLU A 22 -27.81 -15.23 5.47
C GLU A 22 -26.35 -15.11 5.94
N GLU A 23 -25.45 -14.53 5.12
CA GLU A 23 -24.02 -14.41 5.47
C GLU A 23 -23.73 -13.46 6.65
N VAL A 24 -24.48 -12.37 6.79
CA VAL A 24 -24.30 -11.34 7.85
C VAL A 24 -25.32 -11.40 8.99
N SER A 25 -26.14 -12.46 9.03
CA SER A 25 -27.15 -12.69 10.07
C SER A 25 -26.56 -12.53 11.49
N GLY A 26 -27.27 -11.81 12.35
CA GLY A 26 -26.82 -11.47 13.71
C GLY A 26 -25.67 -10.46 13.83
N LEU A 27 -24.96 -10.14 12.73
CA LEU A 27 -23.78 -9.26 12.75
C LEU A 27 -24.07 -7.83 12.28
N ALA A 28 -25.00 -7.65 11.34
CA ALA A 28 -25.41 -6.32 10.89
C ALA A 28 -26.85 -6.26 10.35
N GLU A 29 -27.57 -5.21 10.72
CA GLU A 29 -28.78 -4.79 10.01
C GLU A 29 -28.44 -4.36 8.58
N VAL A 30 -29.14 -4.93 7.60
CA VAL A 30 -29.07 -4.55 6.17
C VAL A 30 -30.24 -3.63 5.85
N VAL A 31 -29.94 -2.44 5.33
CA VAL A 31 -30.92 -1.36 5.08
C VAL A 31 -30.87 -0.96 3.62
N VAL A 32 -31.99 -1.12 2.91
CA VAL A 32 -32.14 -0.71 1.51
C VAL A 32 -32.73 0.70 1.44
N LEU A 33 -32.01 1.61 0.78
CA LEU A 33 -32.38 3.00 0.55
C LEU A 33 -32.91 3.18 -0.88
N PRO A 34 -34.22 3.45 -1.09
CA PRO A 34 -34.75 3.70 -2.42
C PRO A 34 -34.22 5.01 -2.99
N THR A 35 -33.99 5.02 -4.31
CA THR A 35 -33.51 6.18 -5.07
C THR A 35 -34.51 7.33 -4.99
N GLY A 36 -34.03 8.56 -4.75
CA GLY A 36 -34.87 9.75 -4.60
C GLY A 36 -34.86 10.31 -3.19
N ASP A 37 -35.97 10.86 -2.71
CA ASP A 37 -36.07 11.68 -1.50
C ASP A 37 -35.45 11.04 -0.25
N ALA A 38 -35.60 9.72 -0.06
CA ALA A 38 -34.99 8.99 1.05
C ALA A 38 -33.45 9.02 0.98
N SER A 39 -32.88 8.74 -0.19
CA SER A 39 -31.42 8.80 -0.43
C SER A 39 -30.85 10.23 -0.30
N TRP A 40 -31.62 11.26 -0.68
CA TRP A 40 -31.24 12.67 -0.49
C TRP A 40 -31.33 13.11 0.96
N ALA A 41 -32.40 12.77 1.69
CA ALA A 41 -32.57 13.07 3.10
C ALA A 41 -31.48 12.40 3.95
N PHE A 42 -31.16 11.13 3.67
CA PHE A 42 -30.03 10.44 4.27
C PHE A 42 -28.71 11.17 3.98
N SER A 43 -28.45 11.49 2.70
CA SER A 43 -27.21 12.16 2.28
C SER A 43 -27.01 13.55 2.90
N ALA A 44 -28.09 14.27 3.21
CA ALA A 44 -28.08 15.59 3.82
C ALA A 44 -27.80 15.58 5.34
N VAL A 45 -28.08 14.47 6.03
CA VAL A 45 -27.81 14.31 7.48
C VAL A 45 -26.45 13.63 7.73
N MET A 46 -25.97 12.82 6.78
CA MET A 46 -24.71 12.09 6.93
C MET A 46 -23.46 12.98 6.82
N PRO A 47 -22.40 12.71 7.62
CA PRO A 47 -21.12 13.44 7.55
C PRO A 47 -20.49 13.46 6.14
N PRO A 48 -19.68 14.50 5.79
CA PRO A 48 -19.05 14.60 4.48
C PRO A 48 -18.26 13.34 4.07
N SER A 49 -18.45 12.90 2.82
CA SER A 49 -17.83 11.69 2.25
C SER A 49 -18.23 10.37 2.91
N THR A 50 -19.30 10.33 3.72
CA THR A 50 -19.84 9.11 4.34
C THR A 50 -21.20 8.66 3.77
N GLN A 51 -21.71 9.35 2.74
CA GLN A 51 -23.00 9.10 2.07
C GLN A 51 -23.04 7.76 1.29
N VAL A 52 -24.25 7.36 0.90
CA VAL A 52 -24.59 6.24 0.01
C VAL A 52 -25.71 6.65 -0.94
N TYR A 53 -25.55 6.44 -2.24
CA TYR A 53 -26.50 6.87 -3.28
C TYR A 53 -26.27 6.13 -4.61
N GLY A 54 -27.32 6.03 -5.44
CA GLY A 54 -27.23 5.68 -6.86
C GLY A 54 -26.67 4.29 -7.19
N GLY A 55 -27.13 3.24 -6.51
CA GLY A 55 -26.65 1.86 -6.70
C GLY A 55 -25.39 1.52 -5.91
N ALA A 56 -24.88 2.46 -5.11
CA ALA A 56 -23.77 2.20 -4.18
C ALA A 56 -24.25 1.54 -2.88
N ALA A 57 -23.33 0.87 -2.19
CA ALA A 57 -23.51 0.34 -0.84
C ALA A 57 -22.28 0.60 0.03
N ARG A 58 -22.44 0.51 1.35
CA ARG A 58 -21.40 0.84 2.34
C ARG A 58 -21.71 0.16 3.67
N VAL A 59 -20.67 -0.28 4.37
CA VAL A 59 -20.76 -0.76 5.76
C VAL A 59 -20.41 0.36 6.72
N TYR A 60 -21.20 0.51 7.78
CA TYR A 60 -20.93 1.39 8.92
C TYR A 60 -20.65 0.55 10.18
N PRO A 61 -19.40 0.53 10.66
CA PRO A 61 -19.04 -0.01 11.97
C PRO A 61 -19.68 0.76 13.13
N VAL A 62 -19.76 0.11 14.30
CA VAL A 62 -20.25 0.74 15.54
C VAL A 62 -19.20 1.61 16.25
N ASP A 63 -17.94 1.59 15.80
CA ASP A 63 -16.82 2.36 16.36
C ASP A 63 -16.95 3.89 16.19
N HIS A 64 -17.82 4.34 15.28
CA HIS A 64 -18.01 5.74 14.85
C HIS A 64 -16.74 6.46 14.32
N GLU A 65 -15.56 5.85 14.31
CA GLU A 65 -14.33 6.45 13.78
C GLU A 65 -14.47 6.82 12.30
N TRP A 66 -15.29 6.08 11.55
CA TRP A 66 -15.59 6.34 10.14
C TRP A 66 -16.18 7.74 9.87
N VAL A 67 -16.72 8.43 10.90
CA VAL A 67 -17.16 9.83 10.82
C VAL A 67 -15.97 10.78 10.59
N GLY A 68 -14.85 10.54 11.27
CA GLY A 68 -13.60 11.32 11.09
C GLY A 68 -12.68 10.73 10.02
N LEU A 69 -12.77 9.43 9.77
CA LEU A 69 -11.96 8.68 8.80
C LEU A 69 -12.86 7.98 7.76
N PRO A 70 -13.41 8.69 6.75
CA PRO A 70 -14.34 8.11 5.78
C PRO A 70 -13.81 6.91 4.96
N ARG A 71 -12.51 6.61 5.02
CA ARG A 71 -11.89 5.42 4.42
C ARG A 71 -12.09 4.12 5.22
N ARG A 72 -12.39 4.18 6.54
CA ARG A 72 -12.73 3.00 7.37
C ARG A 72 -14.03 2.33 6.90
N SER A 73 -14.91 3.13 6.29
CA SER A 73 -16.19 2.71 5.72
C SER A 73 -16.10 2.89 4.21
N LYS A 74 -15.89 1.80 3.44
CA LYS A 74 -15.67 1.92 1.99
C LYS A 74 -16.99 2.09 1.25
N LEU A 75 -17.06 3.07 0.34
CA LEU A 75 -18.17 3.17 -0.63
C LEU A 75 -17.90 2.18 -1.77
N ARG A 76 -18.78 1.19 -1.92
CA ARG A 76 -18.73 0.17 -2.97
C ARG A 76 -19.80 0.50 -4.01
N PHE A 77 -19.46 0.52 -5.28
CA PHE A 77 -20.43 0.72 -6.37
C PHE A 77 -20.68 -0.59 -7.11
N ALA A 78 -21.92 -0.83 -7.50
CA ALA A 78 -22.29 -1.71 -8.61
C ALA A 78 -23.03 -0.87 -9.66
N TYR A 79 -22.84 -1.21 -10.94
CA TYR A 79 -23.49 -0.52 -12.07
C TYR A 79 -24.16 -1.51 -13.05
N SER A 80 -24.25 -2.79 -12.67
CA SER A 80 -24.76 -3.89 -13.46
C SER A 80 -24.91 -5.16 -12.61
N ASP A 81 -25.72 -6.11 -13.06
CA ASP A 81 -25.85 -7.44 -12.44
C ASP A 81 -24.55 -8.26 -12.53
N ALA A 82 -23.61 -7.88 -13.41
CA ALA A 82 -22.27 -8.48 -13.46
C ALA A 82 -21.40 -8.07 -12.26
N ASP A 83 -21.66 -6.90 -11.67
CA ASP A 83 -21.00 -6.43 -10.45
C ASP A 83 -21.58 -7.08 -9.19
N ALA A 84 -22.79 -7.66 -9.26
CA ALA A 84 -23.60 -8.16 -8.14
C ALA A 84 -22.80 -9.00 -7.13
N ARG A 85 -22.18 -10.10 -7.61
CA ARG A 85 -21.38 -11.01 -6.77
C ARG A 85 -20.16 -10.33 -6.16
N ARG A 86 -19.48 -9.46 -6.92
CA ARG A 86 -18.34 -8.70 -6.40
C ARG A 86 -18.77 -7.68 -5.35
N LEU A 87 -19.96 -7.08 -5.47
CA LEU A 87 -20.51 -6.21 -4.46
C LEU A 87 -20.88 -7.01 -3.20
N HIS A 88 -21.51 -8.17 -3.35
CA HIS A 88 -21.80 -9.12 -2.28
C HIS A 88 -20.53 -9.48 -1.49
N ASP A 89 -19.51 -10.03 -2.17
CA ASP A 89 -18.22 -10.40 -1.58
C ASP A 89 -17.59 -9.23 -0.79
N HIS A 90 -17.63 -8.02 -1.35
CA HIS A 90 -17.13 -6.81 -0.70
C HIS A 90 -17.94 -6.40 0.54
N LEU A 91 -19.27 -6.57 0.52
CA LEU A 91 -20.14 -6.18 1.64
C LEU A 91 -20.04 -7.20 2.79
N THR A 92 -19.98 -8.50 2.51
CA THR A 92 -19.65 -9.48 3.56
C THR A 92 -18.26 -9.21 4.13
N HIS A 93 -17.24 -8.98 3.29
CA HIS A 93 -15.88 -8.65 3.73
C HIS A 93 -15.83 -7.43 4.66
N ASP A 94 -16.40 -6.29 4.23
CA ASP A 94 -16.43 -5.07 5.04
C ASP A 94 -17.26 -5.26 6.32
N THR A 95 -18.29 -6.11 6.31
CA THR A 95 -19.15 -6.39 7.48
C THR A 95 -18.48 -7.29 8.51
N LEU A 96 -17.87 -8.41 8.09
CA LEU A 96 -17.10 -9.28 8.98
C LEU A 96 -15.93 -8.53 9.61
N THR A 97 -15.21 -7.73 8.82
CA THR A 97 -14.11 -6.87 9.32
C THR A 97 -14.60 -5.87 10.38
N ALA A 98 -15.76 -5.24 10.15
CA ALA A 98 -16.36 -4.29 11.09
C ALA A 98 -16.84 -4.99 12.38
N ALA A 99 -17.48 -6.15 12.27
CA ALA A 99 -17.99 -6.91 13.41
C ALA A 99 -16.87 -7.60 14.23
N LEU A 100 -15.74 -7.95 13.61
CA LEU A 100 -14.52 -8.38 14.33
C LEU A 100 -13.92 -7.21 15.10
N SER A 101 -13.76 -6.06 14.44
CA SER A 101 -13.23 -4.82 15.06
C SER A 101 -14.09 -4.33 16.23
N ALA A 102 -15.40 -4.64 16.20
CA ALA A 102 -16.36 -4.34 17.27
C ALA A 102 -16.44 -5.42 18.38
N GLY A 103 -15.69 -6.52 18.28
CA GLY A 103 -15.74 -7.65 19.23
C GLY A 103 -17.00 -8.51 19.15
N LEU A 104 -17.92 -8.25 18.21
CA LEU A 104 -19.15 -9.02 18.00
C LEU A 104 -18.81 -10.46 17.58
N LEU A 105 -17.87 -10.60 16.64
CA LEU A 105 -17.29 -11.89 16.22
C LEU A 105 -16.25 -12.45 17.23
N GLY A 106 -16.25 -11.97 18.47
CA GLY A 106 -15.32 -12.38 19.53
C GLY A 106 -15.97 -13.01 20.77
N THR A 107 -17.30 -13.04 20.86
CA THR A 107 -17.99 -13.49 22.09
C THR A 107 -19.09 -14.54 21.88
N SER A 108 -19.64 -14.68 20.68
CA SER A 108 -20.52 -15.80 20.32
C SER A 108 -19.71 -17.05 19.91
N HIS A 109 -18.84 -17.51 20.81
CA HIS A 109 -18.40 -18.90 20.77
C HIS A 109 -19.61 -19.73 21.22
N ASP A 110 -20.19 -20.54 20.33
CA ASP A 110 -21.01 -21.67 20.80
C ASP A 110 -20.05 -22.57 21.60
N PRO A 111 -20.23 -22.76 22.92
CA PRO A 111 -19.32 -23.58 23.71
C PRO A 111 -19.39 -25.07 23.31
N ASP A 112 -20.44 -25.48 22.60
CA ASP A 112 -20.60 -26.79 21.99
C ASP A 112 -20.25 -26.80 20.47
N ALA A 113 -19.58 -25.74 19.98
CA ALA A 113 -18.99 -25.72 18.64
C ALA A 113 -17.90 -26.80 18.53
N PRO A 114 -17.99 -27.74 17.57
CA PRO A 114 -17.04 -28.82 17.49
C PRO A 114 -15.69 -28.27 16.99
N LEU A 115 -14.63 -28.53 17.74
CA LEU A 115 -13.27 -28.46 17.22
C LEU A 115 -13.13 -29.57 16.16
N VAL A 116 -12.81 -29.19 14.94
CA VAL A 116 -12.65 -30.10 13.80
C VAL A 116 -11.32 -29.88 13.11
N GLU A 117 -10.81 -30.94 12.51
CA GLU A 117 -9.66 -30.89 11.60
C GLU A 117 -10.09 -31.07 10.15
N GLY A 118 -9.30 -30.51 9.24
CA GLY A 118 -9.46 -30.69 7.80
C GLY A 118 -8.23 -30.27 7.02
N THR A 119 -8.31 -30.40 5.69
CA THR A 119 -7.22 -30.10 4.76
C THR A 119 -7.62 -28.96 3.82
N VAL A 120 -6.78 -27.94 3.69
CA VAL A 120 -6.99 -26.80 2.79
C VAL A 120 -6.94 -27.28 1.34
N ARG A 121 -8.07 -27.24 0.64
CA ARG A 121 -8.20 -27.72 -0.75
C ARG A 121 -7.96 -26.63 -1.79
N SER A 122 -8.35 -25.40 -1.51
CA SER A 122 -8.13 -24.24 -2.39
C SER A 122 -8.18 -22.92 -1.62
N ILE A 123 -7.54 -21.89 -2.17
CA ILE A 123 -7.58 -20.51 -1.68
C ILE A 123 -8.01 -19.64 -2.88
N LEU A 124 -9.07 -18.85 -2.71
CA LEU A 124 -9.71 -18.05 -3.75
C LEU A 124 -10.00 -16.65 -3.20
N GLY A 125 -9.04 -15.74 -3.36
CA GLY A 125 -9.11 -14.41 -2.77
C GLY A 125 -9.18 -14.48 -1.24
N PRO A 126 -10.13 -13.78 -0.59
CA PRO A 126 -10.25 -13.73 0.87
C PRO A 126 -10.93 -14.98 1.49
N ARG A 127 -11.10 -16.06 0.72
CA ARG A 127 -11.69 -17.33 1.21
C ARG A 127 -10.80 -18.52 0.92
N ALA A 128 -10.66 -19.42 1.90
CA ALA A 128 -10.06 -20.73 1.72
C ALA A 128 -11.09 -21.82 1.99
N PHE A 129 -11.11 -22.86 1.16
CA PHE A 129 -12.02 -23.99 1.29
C PHE A 129 -11.28 -25.19 1.87
N VAL A 130 -11.86 -25.74 2.94
CA VAL A 130 -11.32 -26.87 3.71
C VAL A 130 -12.24 -28.07 3.53
N THR A 131 -11.67 -29.22 3.20
CA THR A 131 -12.36 -30.51 3.34
C THR A 131 -12.04 -31.06 4.72
N LEU A 132 -13.06 -31.17 5.57
CA LEU A 132 -12.95 -31.74 6.92
C LEU A 132 -12.82 -33.26 6.87
N ASP A 133 -12.41 -33.86 7.99
CA ASP A 133 -12.18 -35.32 8.11
C ASP A 133 -13.46 -36.18 8.03
N ASP A 134 -14.64 -35.56 7.99
CA ASP A 134 -15.94 -36.18 7.69
C ASP A 134 -16.36 -36.02 6.21
N ASP A 135 -15.39 -35.73 5.32
CA ASP A 135 -15.53 -35.35 3.90
C ASP A 135 -16.36 -34.07 3.65
N SER A 136 -16.84 -33.39 4.70
CA SER A 136 -17.69 -32.20 4.55
C SER A 136 -16.89 -30.92 4.28
N LEU A 137 -17.52 -29.93 3.64
CA LEU A 137 -16.86 -28.68 3.25
C LEU A 137 -17.08 -27.56 4.28
N ALA A 138 -16.01 -26.86 4.63
CA ALA A 138 -16.02 -25.66 5.44
C ALA A 138 -15.24 -24.53 4.75
N SER A 139 -15.45 -23.28 5.17
CA SER A 139 -14.71 -22.12 4.66
C SER A 139 -14.01 -21.34 5.77
N ILE A 140 -12.76 -20.94 5.52
CA ILE A 140 -12.03 -19.96 6.33
C ILE A 140 -12.16 -18.60 5.63
N ALA A 141 -12.45 -17.56 6.41
CA ALA A 141 -12.63 -16.19 5.95
C ALA A 141 -11.45 -15.32 6.41
N GLU A 142 -10.80 -14.61 5.49
CA GLU A 142 -9.64 -13.74 5.76
C GLU A 142 -9.94 -12.69 6.84
N GLU A 143 -11.19 -12.21 6.84
CA GLU A 143 -11.70 -11.19 7.75
C GLU A 143 -11.86 -11.71 9.19
N LEU A 144 -11.78 -13.03 9.39
CA LEU A 144 -11.97 -13.73 10.66
C LEU A 144 -10.68 -14.40 11.17
N THR A 145 -9.51 -14.14 10.57
CA THR A 145 -8.23 -14.69 11.02
C THR A 145 -7.33 -13.64 11.66
N VAL A 146 -6.42 -13.02 10.90
CA VAL A 146 -5.42 -12.06 11.39
C VAL A 146 -5.56 -10.73 10.64
N PRO A 147 -5.96 -9.64 11.30
CA PRO A 147 -6.18 -8.34 10.65
C PRO A 147 -4.96 -7.86 9.85
N GLY A 148 -5.15 -7.70 8.53
CA GLY A 148 -4.13 -7.21 7.60
C GLY A 148 -3.18 -8.27 7.03
N VAL A 149 -3.35 -9.55 7.37
CA VAL A 149 -2.58 -10.66 6.79
C VAL A 149 -3.48 -11.50 5.89
N SER A 150 -3.12 -11.65 4.62
CA SER A 150 -3.95 -12.39 3.67
C SER A 150 -3.87 -13.91 3.86
N LEU A 151 -4.90 -14.65 3.43
CA LEU A 151 -4.92 -16.11 3.57
C LEU A 151 -3.74 -16.79 2.85
N ALA A 152 -3.20 -16.21 1.79
CA ALA A 152 -2.00 -16.71 1.11
C ALA A 152 -0.69 -16.55 1.92
N ARG A 153 -0.72 -15.82 3.06
CA ARG A 153 0.36 -15.71 4.05
C ARG A 153 0.06 -16.49 5.35
N LEU A 154 -1.13 -17.10 5.46
CA LEU A 154 -1.56 -17.89 6.62
C LEU A 154 -1.69 -19.38 6.27
N LEU A 155 -2.05 -19.69 5.02
CA LEU A 155 -2.46 -21.01 4.56
C LEU A 155 -1.76 -21.40 3.25
N VAL A 156 -1.50 -22.70 3.10
CA VAL A 156 -1.07 -23.33 1.84
C VAL A 156 -1.99 -24.50 1.48
N VAL A 157 -2.20 -24.75 0.17
CA VAL A 157 -3.01 -25.89 -0.29
C VAL A 157 -2.33 -27.21 0.10
N GLY A 158 -3.09 -28.11 0.73
CA GLY A 158 -2.60 -29.36 1.31
C GLY A 158 -2.28 -29.29 2.80
N GLN A 159 -2.33 -28.11 3.43
CA GLN A 159 -2.12 -27.93 4.88
C GLN A 159 -3.26 -28.52 5.70
N ARG A 160 -2.93 -29.19 6.82
CA ARG A 160 -3.88 -29.55 7.88
C ARG A 160 -4.18 -28.32 8.74
N VAL A 161 -5.45 -28.07 9.01
CA VAL A 161 -5.91 -26.98 9.88
C VAL A 161 -6.92 -27.49 10.89
N ALA A 162 -6.82 -26.96 12.12
CA ALA A 162 -7.78 -27.19 13.20
C ALA A 162 -8.51 -25.89 13.52
N GLY A 163 -9.80 -25.98 13.88
CA GLY A 163 -10.59 -24.81 14.24
C GLY A 163 -11.99 -25.18 14.74
N THR A 164 -12.72 -24.21 15.29
CA THR A 164 -14.11 -24.43 15.71
C THR A 164 -15.07 -24.16 14.54
N LEU A 165 -15.96 -25.10 14.27
CA LEU A 165 -16.90 -25.03 13.15
C LEU A 165 -18.22 -24.40 13.57
N ASP A 166 -18.55 -23.25 12.98
CA ASP A 166 -19.92 -22.73 12.94
C ASP A 166 -20.77 -23.68 12.07
N ARG A 167 -21.75 -24.34 12.70
CA ARG A 167 -22.62 -25.33 12.05
C ARG A 167 -23.60 -24.71 11.05
N GLU A 168 -24.01 -23.46 11.27
CA GLU A 168 -25.02 -22.77 10.48
C GLU A 168 -24.40 -22.18 9.21
N SER A 169 -23.34 -21.39 9.37
CA SER A 169 -22.67 -20.74 8.22
C SER A 169 -21.58 -21.58 7.56
N ARG A 170 -21.25 -22.76 8.13
CA ARG A 170 -20.14 -23.63 7.69
C ARG A 170 -18.78 -22.92 7.66
N ARG A 171 -18.58 -21.90 8.50
CA ARG A 171 -17.32 -21.19 8.69
C ARG A 171 -16.44 -21.90 9.73
N LEU A 172 -15.16 -22.05 9.42
CA LEU A 172 -14.14 -22.62 10.31
C LEU A 172 -13.30 -21.48 10.92
N ASP A 173 -13.42 -21.28 12.23
CA ASP A 173 -12.62 -20.31 12.98
C ASP A 173 -11.30 -20.94 13.43
N VAL A 174 -10.19 -20.48 12.84
CA VAL A 174 -8.84 -20.95 13.14
C VAL A 174 -8.08 -20.04 14.11
N ARG A 175 -8.71 -19.00 14.69
CA ARG A 175 -8.03 -18.05 15.59
C ARG A 175 -7.47 -18.73 16.84
N GLY A 176 -8.17 -19.74 17.38
CA GLY A 176 -7.71 -20.54 18.50
C GLY A 176 -6.52 -21.47 18.20
N ALA A 177 -6.13 -21.60 16.93
CA ALA A 177 -4.96 -22.36 16.48
C ALA A 177 -3.79 -21.45 16.05
N LEU A 178 -3.91 -20.13 16.17
CA LEU A 178 -2.86 -19.18 15.79
C LEU A 178 -1.65 -19.28 16.71
N LEU A 179 -0.47 -19.40 16.10
CA LEU A 179 0.83 -19.49 16.79
C LEU A 179 1.36 -18.09 17.14
N VAL A 180 0.57 -17.35 17.94
CA VAL A 180 0.86 -15.98 18.39
C VAL A 180 1.12 -15.94 19.90
N PRO A 181 1.86 -14.95 20.43
CA PRO A 181 2.10 -14.84 21.87
C PRO A 181 0.79 -14.54 22.62
N ASP A 182 0.58 -15.25 23.73
CA ASP A 182 -0.61 -15.12 24.58
C ASP A 182 -0.58 -13.89 25.51
N GLY A 183 0.57 -13.20 25.59
CA GLY A 183 0.80 -12.08 26.50
C GLY A 183 1.02 -12.47 27.97
N ALA A 184 1.01 -13.78 28.28
CA ALA A 184 1.33 -14.33 29.59
C ALA A 184 2.72 -15.00 29.63
N THR A 185 3.18 -15.51 28.48
CA THR A 185 4.53 -16.03 28.26
C THR A 185 5.57 -14.92 28.33
N SER A 186 6.75 -15.21 28.90
CA SER A 186 7.82 -14.21 29.01
C SER A 186 8.59 -14.07 27.69
N PRO A 187 8.89 -12.83 27.24
CA PRO A 187 9.64 -12.58 26.00
C PRO A 187 10.91 -13.43 25.87
N GLY A 188 10.92 -14.31 24.86
CA GLY A 188 12.05 -15.20 24.57
C GLY A 188 11.89 -16.65 25.04
N GLU A 189 10.84 -16.98 25.79
CA GLU A 189 10.40 -18.37 26.03
C GLU A 189 9.37 -18.83 24.97
N ASP A 190 8.91 -17.90 24.12
CA ASP A 190 7.95 -18.07 23.03
C ASP A 190 8.45 -19.04 21.94
N THR A 191 8.31 -20.35 22.19
CA THR A 191 8.76 -21.43 21.29
C THR A 191 8.16 -21.34 19.87
N HIS A 192 7.05 -20.62 19.72
CA HIS A 192 6.36 -20.38 18.45
C HIS A 192 7.06 -19.38 17.51
N LEU A 193 8.03 -18.58 17.98
CA LEU A 193 8.77 -17.60 17.17
C LEU A 193 9.86 -18.22 16.27
N GLY A 194 9.65 -19.45 15.78
CA GLY A 194 10.57 -20.13 14.85
C GLY A 194 11.98 -20.42 15.40
N GLY A 195 12.21 -20.23 16.71
CA GLY A 195 13.53 -20.42 17.34
C GLY A 195 14.51 -19.27 17.13
N TYR A 196 14.04 -18.04 16.92
CA TYR A 196 14.88 -16.85 16.73
C TYR A 196 15.89 -16.63 17.86
N ALA A 197 17.17 -16.49 17.49
CA ALA A 197 18.31 -16.37 18.38
C ALA A 197 19.10 -15.07 18.16
N VAL A 198 19.81 -14.61 19.19
CA VAL A 198 20.67 -13.42 19.13
C VAL A 198 21.74 -13.55 18.04
N GLY A 199 21.90 -12.49 17.25
CA GLY A 199 22.80 -12.41 16.09
C GLY A 199 22.15 -12.70 14.74
N GLN A 200 21.02 -13.41 14.71
CA GLN A 200 20.30 -13.72 13.47
C GLN A 200 19.63 -12.49 12.87
N VAL A 201 19.58 -12.45 11.52
CA VAL A 201 18.78 -11.49 10.77
C VAL A 201 17.39 -12.07 10.52
N VAL A 202 16.34 -11.31 10.82
CA VAL A 202 14.94 -11.74 10.76
C VAL A 202 14.08 -10.72 10.01
N LEU A 203 12.89 -11.16 9.57
CA LEU A 203 11.89 -10.33 8.91
C LEU A 203 10.95 -9.68 9.92
N ALA A 204 10.63 -8.40 9.74
CA ALA A 204 9.58 -7.70 10.49
C ALA A 204 8.77 -6.76 9.59
N ASP A 205 7.50 -6.50 9.93
CA ASP A 205 6.71 -5.44 9.27
C ASP A 205 6.69 -4.14 10.07
N VAL A 206 6.70 -3.01 9.37
CA VAL A 206 6.69 -1.67 9.97
C VAL A 206 5.25 -1.28 10.34
N THR A 207 4.88 -1.40 11.62
CA THR A 207 3.53 -1.04 12.08
C THR A 207 3.35 0.46 12.28
N ALA A 208 4.40 1.17 12.69
CA ALA A 208 4.40 2.62 12.85
C ALA A 208 5.81 3.22 12.71
N VAL A 209 5.87 4.49 12.32
CA VAL A 209 7.11 5.27 12.20
C VAL A 209 6.93 6.62 12.88
N ALA A 210 7.85 6.96 13.78
CA ALA A 210 7.94 8.26 14.45
C ALA A 210 9.33 8.88 14.21
N PRO A 211 9.54 10.19 14.45
CA PRO A 211 10.81 10.85 14.15
C PRO A 211 12.06 10.29 14.86
N ALA A 212 11.87 9.55 15.96
CA ALA A 212 12.94 8.97 16.78
C ALA A 212 12.83 7.45 17.02
N THR A 213 11.75 6.80 16.57
CA THR A 213 11.53 5.35 16.75
C THR A 213 10.83 4.73 15.53
N VAL A 214 11.19 3.49 15.22
CA VAL A 214 10.43 2.62 14.29
C VAL A 214 9.80 1.49 15.09
N HIS A 215 8.54 1.17 14.80
CA HIS A 215 7.82 0.07 15.43
C HIS A 215 7.79 -1.11 14.46
N LEU A 216 8.36 -2.24 14.89
CA LEU A 216 8.56 -3.43 14.06
C LEU A 216 7.86 -4.64 14.66
N ARG A 217 7.04 -5.33 13.86
CA ARG A 217 6.26 -6.49 14.29
C ARG A 217 6.86 -7.79 13.74
N LEU A 218 7.28 -8.67 14.65
CA LEU A 218 7.88 -9.98 14.33
C LEU A 218 6.80 -11.05 14.08
N VAL A 219 5.71 -10.97 14.84
CA VAL A 219 4.44 -11.72 14.67
C VAL A 219 3.29 -10.84 15.16
N PRO A 220 2.03 -11.07 14.74
CA PRO A 220 0.87 -10.49 15.41
C PRO A 220 0.93 -10.70 16.93
N GLY A 221 0.75 -9.63 17.70
CA GLY A 221 0.92 -9.62 19.16
C GLY A 221 2.32 -9.22 19.66
N LEU A 222 3.38 -9.36 18.85
CA LEU A 222 4.75 -8.97 19.23
C LEU A 222 5.27 -7.79 18.41
N GLU A 223 5.20 -6.59 19.00
CA GLU A 223 5.80 -5.37 18.47
C GLU A 223 7.05 -4.97 19.28
N VAL A 224 8.11 -4.58 18.57
CA VAL A 224 9.39 -4.15 19.13
C VAL A 224 9.67 -2.72 18.67
N VAL A 225 9.90 -1.82 19.64
CA VAL A 225 10.23 -0.42 19.36
C VAL A 225 11.74 -0.28 19.22
N VAL A 226 12.21 0.09 18.03
CA VAL A 226 13.63 0.31 17.72
C VAL A 226 13.93 1.81 17.77
N PRO A 227 14.88 2.27 18.61
CA PRO A 227 15.28 3.68 18.63
C PRO A 227 16.16 4.02 17.44
N ARG A 228 16.14 5.30 17.01
CA ARG A 228 16.93 5.82 15.88
C ARG A 228 18.40 5.34 15.85
N ASP A 229 19.07 5.31 16.99
CA ASP A 229 20.51 4.99 17.11
C ASP A 229 20.83 3.49 16.83
N ASP A 230 19.80 2.63 16.82
CA ASP A 230 19.83 1.24 16.36
C ASP A 230 19.32 1.10 14.90
N VAL A 231 19.05 2.20 14.18
CA VAL A 231 18.51 2.23 12.81
C VAL A 231 19.39 3.01 11.82
N THR A 232 19.94 4.16 12.22
CA THR A 232 20.88 4.94 11.41
C THR A 232 21.85 5.74 12.27
N GLY A 233 23.14 5.67 11.93
CA GLY A 233 24.19 6.48 12.53
C GLY A 233 24.31 7.91 11.97
N ASN A 234 23.51 8.28 10.96
CA ASN A 234 23.51 9.62 10.38
C ASN A 234 22.44 10.50 11.05
N PRO A 235 22.79 11.63 11.69
CA PRO A 235 21.82 12.53 12.31
C PRO A 235 20.97 13.35 11.31
N ALA A 236 21.26 13.27 9.99
CA ALA A 236 20.52 14.00 8.96
C ALA A 236 19.34 13.22 8.32
N ASP A 237 19.23 11.91 8.56
CA ASP A 237 18.14 11.10 8.00
C ASP A 237 16.81 11.39 8.74
N GLU A 238 15.66 11.23 8.09
CA GLU A 238 14.37 11.16 8.79
C GLU A 238 13.79 9.74 8.68
N LEU A 239 13.36 9.15 9.80
CA LEU A 239 12.85 7.77 9.81
C LEU A 239 11.59 7.61 8.94
N THR A 240 10.79 8.67 8.84
CA THR A 240 9.62 8.81 7.95
C THR A 240 9.96 8.83 6.45
N ASP A 241 11.21 9.14 6.08
CA ASP A 241 11.70 9.02 4.71
C ASP A 241 12.29 7.62 4.44
N LEU A 242 12.88 6.99 5.45
CA LEU A 242 13.51 5.66 5.34
C LEU A 242 12.54 4.46 5.37
N PHE A 243 11.37 4.60 6.00
CA PHE A 243 10.43 3.50 6.26
C PHE A 243 8.99 3.87 5.92
N THR A 244 8.23 2.91 5.36
CA THR A 244 6.78 3.05 5.10
C THR A 244 5.98 2.09 5.97
N MET A 245 4.81 2.51 6.47
CA MET A 245 3.91 1.62 7.21
C MET A 245 3.44 0.45 6.33
N GLY A 246 3.59 -0.79 6.83
CA GLY A 246 3.32 -2.04 6.11
C GLY A 246 4.50 -2.55 5.25
N GLU A 247 5.63 -1.85 5.23
CA GLU A 247 6.87 -2.32 4.59
C GLU A 247 7.47 -3.50 5.37
N VAL A 248 8.04 -4.48 4.65
CA VAL A 248 8.78 -5.61 5.24
C VAL A 248 10.27 -5.29 5.21
N VAL A 249 10.94 -5.37 6.36
CA VAL A 249 12.36 -5.03 6.54
C VAL A 249 13.14 -6.15 7.20
N LEU A 250 14.45 -6.15 6.99
CA LEU A 250 15.39 -7.00 7.73
C LEU A 250 15.89 -6.27 8.98
N ALA A 251 16.05 -7.02 10.08
CA ALA A 251 16.65 -6.53 11.32
C ALA A 251 17.42 -7.65 12.02
N ARG A 252 18.55 -7.32 12.67
CA ARG A 252 19.33 -8.26 13.49
C ARG A 252 18.76 -8.33 14.91
N VAL A 253 18.60 -9.53 15.45
CA VAL A 253 18.20 -9.77 16.85
C VAL A 253 19.38 -9.48 17.78
N VAL A 254 19.24 -8.47 18.65
CA VAL A 254 20.25 -8.09 19.64
C VAL A 254 19.98 -8.74 21.00
N SER A 255 18.70 -8.95 21.33
CA SER A 255 18.24 -9.60 22.56
C SER A 255 16.83 -10.17 22.34
N THR A 256 16.51 -11.26 23.01
CA THR A 256 15.16 -11.86 23.05
C THR A 256 14.41 -11.53 24.35
N ALA A 257 15.14 -11.32 25.46
CA ALA A 257 14.60 -11.12 26.80
C ALA A 257 15.19 -9.85 27.47
N PRO A 258 14.61 -8.65 27.27
CA PRO A 258 13.50 -8.33 26.37
C PRO A 258 13.95 -8.27 24.90
N TRP A 259 12.98 -8.30 23.98
CA TRP A 259 13.24 -8.16 22.55
C TRP A 259 13.92 -6.83 22.21
N ARG A 260 15.01 -6.90 21.44
CA ARG A 260 15.69 -5.75 20.82
C ARG A 260 16.16 -6.12 19.42
N LEU A 261 15.92 -5.23 18.47
CA LEU A 261 16.30 -5.36 17.06
C LEU A 261 17.23 -4.20 16.66
N ARG A 262 18.05 -4.38 15.63
CA ARG A 262 18.97 -3.37 15.07
C ARG A 262 19.06 -3.47 13.55
N LEU A 263 19.17 -2.33 12.85
CA LEU A 263 19.04 -2.23 11.39
C LEU A 263 20.22 -1.52 10.69
N ASP A 264 21.10 -0.81 11.40
CA ASP A 264 22.32 -0.18 10.81
C ASP A 264 23.51 -1.15 10.64
N ASP A 265 23.28 -2.43 10.96
CA ASP A 265 24.25 -3.51 11.07
C ASP A 265 23.72 -4.77 10.36
N VAL A 266 23.00 -4.60 9.25
CA VAL A 266 22.44 -5.67 8.41
C VAL A 266 22.80 -5.38 6.96
N ASP A 267 23.56 -6.27 6.32
CA ASP A 267 23.92 -6.13 4.91
C ASP A 267 22.82 -6.72 4.02
N ASP A 268 22.04 -5.83 3.43
CA ASP A 268 20.86 -6.12 2.59
C ASP A 268 21.24 -6.77 1.22
N ASP A 269 22.49 -7.19 1.01
CA ASP A 269 23.05 -7.72 -0.23
C ASP A 269 23.15 -9.26 -0.22
N SER A 270 22.82 -9.90 -1.35
CA SER A 270 22.63 -11.37 -1.48
C SER A 270 23.88 -12.23 -1.29
N ASP A 271 25.05 -11.60 -1.29
CA ASP A 271 26.36 -12.27 -1.31
C ASP A 271 27.06 -12.14 0.06
N SER A 272 26.34 -11.68 1.09
CA SER A 272 26.75 -11.60 2.48
C SER A 272 26.44 -12.89 3.27
N ASP A 273 27.09 -13.07 4.43
CA ASP A 273 26.74 -14.16 5.36
C ASP A 273 25.41 -13.90 6.12
N ASP A 274 24.78 -12.73 5.94
CA ASP A 274 23.56 -12.28 6.63
C ASP A 274 22.25 -12.84 6.04
N ALA A 275 22.27 -14.10 5.59
CA ALA A 275 21.10 -14.76 5.03
C ALA A 275 19.92 -14.76 6.03
N PRO A 276 18.78 -14.12 5.71
CA PRO A 276 17.71 -13.90 6.68
C PRO A 276 16.96 -15.19 7.02
N VAL A 277 16.71 -15.40 8.30
CA VAL A 277 15.88 -16.50 8.79
C VAL A 277 14.43 -16.27 8.33
N PRO A 278 13.73 -17.29 7.79
CA PRO A 278 12.33 -17.16 7.41
C PRO A 278 11.44 -16.63 8.54
N ALA A 279 10.36 -15.94 8.17
CA ALA A 279 9.30 -15.61 9.10
C ALA A 279 8.64 -16.89 9.64
N PRO A 280 8.21 -16.94 10.91
CA PRO A 280 7.45 -18.08 11.43
C PRO A 280 6.11 -18.24 10.68
N SER A 281 5.54 -19.44 10.76
CA SER A 281 4.20 -19.72 10.26
C SER A 281 3.18 -19.41 11.36
N LEU A 282 2.14 -18.63 11.05
CA LEU A 282 1.11 -18.26 12.05
C LEU A 282 0.09 -19.37 12.33
N LEU A 283 0.12 -20.44 11.54
CA LEU A 283 -0.61 -21.69 11.73
C LEU A 283 0.37 -22.85 11.49
N ASP A 284 0.18 -23.98 12.17
CA ASP A 284 1.04 -25.15 11.98
C ASP A 284 0.98 -25.67 10.53
N GLY A 285 2.13 -26.09 10.01
CA GLY A 285 2.32 -26.43 8.59
C GLY A 285 2.10 -25.30 7.58
N GLY A 286 1.92 -24.05 8.03
CA GLY A 286 1.66 -22.89 7.17
C GLY A 286 2.90 -22.30 6.48
N PRO A 287 2.72 -21.36 5.54
CA PRO A 287 3.81 -20.61 4.94
C PRO A 287 4.40 -19.54 5.90
N PRO A 288 5.63 -19.06 5.65
CA PRO A 288 6.18 -17.87 6.32
C PRO A 288 5.27 -16.64 6.14
N TRP A 289 4.90 -15.98 7.23
CA TRP A 289 3.89 -14.91 7.17
C TRP A 289 4.41 -13.59 6.57
N LEU A 290 5.73 -13.36 6.63
CA LEU A 290 6.44 -12.32 5.91
C LEU A 290 7.38 -12.93 4.88
N VAL A 291 7.50 -12.27 3.74
CA VAL A 291 8.43 -12.58 2.65
C VAL A 291 8.93 -11.27 2.09
N LEU A 292 10.25 -11.14 1.88
CA LEU A 292 10.85 -10.00 1.19
C LEU A 292 10.30 -9.88 -0.24
N PRO A 293 9.99 -8.67 -0.74
CA PRO A 293 9.72 -8.46 -2.16
C PRO A 293 10.93 -8.91 -3.02
N ASP A 294 10.70 -9.78 -3.99
CA ASP A 294 11.73 -10.21 -4.95
C ASP A 294 12.04 -9.05 -5.94
N LEU A 295 12.96 -8.17 -5.54
CA LEU A 295 13.41 -7.02 -6.33
C LEU A 295 14.25 -7.40 -7.55
N SER A 296 14.69 -8.66 -7.63
CA SER A 296 15.62 -9.19 -8.64
C SER A 296 14.90 -9.82 -9.81
N ARG A 297 13.72 -10.41 -9.58
CA ARG A 297 12.89 -11.04 -10.60
C ARG A 297 11.94 -10.02 -11.23
N PRO A 298 12.10 -9.65 -12.52
CA PRO A 298 11.07 -8.89 -13.21
C PRO A 298 9.76 -9.67 -13.19
N ALA A 299 8.67 -9.01 -12.82
CA ALA A 299 7.35 -9.62 -12.81
C ALA A 299 7.09 -10.29 -14.18
N PRO A 300 6.68 -11.57 -14.22
CA PRO A 300 6.52 -12.28 -15.48
C PRO A 300 5.52 -11.52 -16.35
N PRO A 301 5.85 -11.21 -17.63
CA PRO A 301 4.97 -10.42 -18.47
C PRO A 301 3.64 -11.15 -18.61
N ARG A 302 2.59 -10.60 -18.02
CA ARG A 302 1.24 -11.15 -18.12
C ARG A 302 0.83 -11.13 -19.58
N SER A 303 0.84 -12.30 -20.21
CA SER A 303 0.28 -12.46 -21.54
C SER A 303 -1.17 -12.01 -21.51
N LEU A 304 -1.49 -10.98 -22.30
CA LEU A 304 -2.87 -10.61 -22.54
C LEU A 304 -3.60 -11.84 -23.10
N PRO A 305 -4.81 -12.16 -22.63
CA PRO A 305 -5.61 -13.20 -23.27
C PRO A 305 -5.86 -12.76 -24.72
N VAL A 306 -5.39 -13.57 -25.68
CA VAL A 306 -5.62 -13.31 -27.10
C VAL A 306 -7.12 -13.53 -27.35
N LEU A 307 -7.89 -12.45 -27.32
CA LEU A 307 -9.30 -12.48 -27.67
C LEU A 307 -9.42 -12.96 -29.13
N PRO A 308 -10.32 -13.92 -29.42
CA PRO A 308 -10.58 -14.30 -30.80
C PRO A 308 -11.08 -13.08 -31.59
N PRO A 309 -10.71 -12.92 -32.87
CA PRO A 309 -11.08 -11.75 -33.65
C PRO A 309 -12.60 -11.64 -33.76
N LEU A 310 -13.14 -10.49 -33.36
CA LEU A 310 -14.55 -10.17 -33.46
C LEU A 310 -14.99 -10.21 -34.94
N ARG A 311 -15.73 -11.27 -35.32
CA ARG A 311 -16.51 -11.25 -36.54
C ARG A 311 -17.68 -10.30 -36.35
N LEU A 312 -17.55 -9.09 -36.89
CA LEU A 312 -18.68 -8.21 -37.13
C LEU A 312 -19.68 -8.94 -38.06
N PRO A 313 -20.99 -8.86 -37.82
CA PRO A 313 -21.98 -9.36 -38.77
C PRO A 313 -21.90 -8.50 -40.04
N GLU A 314 -21.82 -9.17 -41.18
CA GLU A 314 -21.72 -8.53 -42.49
C GLU A 314 -23.08 -7.91 -42.85
N LEU A 315 -23.12 -6.59 -43.04
CA LEU A 315 -24.36 -5.89 -43.38
C LEU A 315 -24.83 -6.29 -44.79
N PRO A 316 -26.13 -6.53 -45.00
CA PRO A 316 -26.64 -6.79 -46.35
C PRO A 316 -26.42 -5.55 -47.23
N PRO A 317 -26.08 -5.73 -48.53
CA PRO A 317 -25.76 -4.62 -49.42
C PRO A 317 -26.97 -3.71 -49.64
N GLU A 318 -26.74 -2.40 -49.68
CA GLU A 318 -27.78 -1.40 -49.94
C GLU A 318 -28.40 -1.58 -51.34
N ALA A 319 -29.73 -1.47 -51.41
CA ALA A 319 -30.45 -1.54 -52.68
C ALA A 319 -30.21 -0.28 -53.52
N GLY A 320 -29.83 -0.47 -54.79
CA GLY A 320 -29.41 0.60 -55.69
C GLY A 320 -30.52 1.58 -56.11
N SER A 321 -30.10 2.76 -56.57
CA SER A 321 -30.96 3.89 -56.89
C SER A 321 -31.84 3.70 -58.14
N VAL A 322 -33.16 3.88 -57.95
CA VAL A 322 -34.16 4.52 -58.83
C VAL A 322 -33.92 4.53 -60.36
N GLU A 323 -34.79 3.84 -61.10
CA GLU A 323 -35.30 4.32 -62.41
C GLU A 323 -36.68 3.71 -62.76
N GLY A 324 -37.37 4.27 -63.75
CA GLY A 324 -38.71 3.86 -64.27
C GLY A 324 -39.34 5.00 -65.10
N PRO A 325 -40.60 4.90 -65.61
CA PRO A 325 -41.58 3.79 -65.55
C PRO A 325 -41.74 3.16 -66.98
N PRO A 326 -42.90 2.69 -67.56
CA PRO A 326 -44.31 3.13 -67.43
C PRO A 326 -45.39 2.03 -67.18
N THR A 327 -46.56 2.52 -66.78
CA THR A 327 -47.95 2.06 -67.03
C THR A 327 -48.22 0.78 -67.84
N GLU A 328 -48.99 -0.15 -67.26
CA GLU A 328 -50.24 -0.65 -67.89
C GLU A 328 -51.26 -1.17 -66.85
N MET A 329 -52.46 -1.56 -67.29
CA MET A 329 -53.61 -1.91 -66.44
C MET A 329 -53.99 -3.40 -66.50
N LEU A 330 -54.95 -3.78 -65.64
CA LEU A 330 -55.88 -4.92 -65.70
C LEU A 330 -55.61 -6.10 -64.73
N THR A 331 -56.73 -6.77 -64.48
CA THR A 331 -57.05 -8.07 -63.87
C THR A 331 -55.93 -9.14 -63.78
N GLU A 332 -55.99 -10.14 -62.89
CA GLU A 332 -57.18 -10.85 -62.36
C GLU A 332 -56.90 -11.60 -61.04
N ALA A 333 -57.93 -12.21 -60.45
CA ALA A 333 -57.77 -13.35 -59.52
C ALA A 333 -58.11 -14.65 -60.28
N PRO A 334 -57.59 -15.81 -59.85
CA PRO A 334 -58.50 -16.70 -59.10
C PRO A 334 -57.79 -17.48 -57.98
N ALA A 335 -58.56 -18.35 -57.31
CA ALA A 335 -58.10 -19.26 -56.27
C ALA A 335 -58.46 -20.71 -56.60
N GLU A 336 -57.67 -21.67 -56.09
CA GLU A 336 -57.99 -23.11 -55.99
C GLU A 336 -57.32 -23.71 -54.72
N VAL A 337 -57.68 -24.90 -54.20
CA VAL A 337 -59.01 -25.41 -53.76
C VAL A 337 -58.81 -26.81 -53.10
N LEU A 338 -59.38 -27.02 -51.90
CA LEU A 338 -59.51 -28.33 -51.18
C LEU A 338 -58.18 -29.02 -50.77
N THR A 339 -58.10 -30.03 -49.88
CA THR A 339 -59.03 -31.11 -49.47
C THR A 339 -59.09 -31.44 -47.96
N ASP A 340 -60.02 -32.32 -47.58
CA ASP A 340 -60.52 -32.60 -46.21
C ASP A 340 -59.86 -33.79 -45.44
N ALA A 341 -60.01 -33.78 -44.11
CA ALA A 341 -60.29 -34.92 -43.20
C ALA A 341 -60.50 -34.36 -41.76
N GLU A 342 -61.64 -34.51 -41.06
CA GLU A 342 -62.19 -35.70 -40.36
C GLU A 342 -61.31 -36.21 -39.18
N GLN A 343 -61.81 -36.55 -37.97
CA GLN A 343 -63.16 -36.58 -37.37
C GLN A 343 -63.07 -36.69 -35.81
N GLY A 344 -64.18 -36.49 -35.07
CA GLY A 344 -64.38 -36.97 -33.67
C GLY A 344 -64.46 -35.92 -32.54
N THR A 345 -65.28 -35.97 -31.48
CA THR A 345 -66.64 -36.50 -31.13
C THR A 345 -66.84 -36.31 -29.60
N ALA A 346 -67.87 -35.54 -29.23
CA ALA A 346 -68.52 -35.27 -27.91
C ALA A 346 -68.21 -36.08 -26.61
N GLU A 347 -68.06 -35.34 -25.48
CA GLU A 347 -68.89 -35.26 -24.22
C GLU A 347 -69.60 -36.49 -23.56
N PRO A 348 -70.14 -36.46 -22.29
CA PRO A 348 -70.13 -35.40 -21.23
C PRO A 348 -69.99 -35.81 -19.71
N GLY A 349 -69.59 -34.83 -18.86
CA GLY A 349 -70.06 -34.59 -17.46
C GLY A 349 -69.63 -35.50 -16.28
N PRO A 350 -70.06 -35.24 -15.01
CA PRO A 350 -70.67 -34.01 -14.43
C PRO A 350 -70.19 -33.60 -12.99
N SER A 351 -70.45 -32.34 -12.57
CA SER A 351 -70.58 -31.83 -11.16
C SER A 351 -69.38 -31.93 -10.18
N ALA A 352 -69.13 -31.04 -9.19
CA ALA A 352 -69.54 -29.66 -8.81
C ALA A 352 -68.57 -29.22 -7.63
N GLU A 353 -68.63 -28.10 -6.91
CA GLU A 353 -69.48 -26.88 -6.83
C GLU A 353 -68.68 -25.71 -6.16
N GLY A 354 -69.18 -24.46 -6.23
CA GLY A 354 -68.62 -23.27 -5.54
C GLY A 354 -67.40 -22.62 -6.24
N GLY A 355 -67.18 -21.30 -6.21
CA GLY A 355 -67.95 -20.17 -5.68
C GLY A 355 -67.33 -18.82 -6.16
N LEU A 356 -67.94 -17.67 -5.83
CA LEU A 356 -67.45 -16.29 -6.13
C LEU A 356 -67.23 -15.95 -7.63
N ARG A 357 -68.28 -15.48 -8.33
CA ARG A 357 -68.12 -14.80 -9.63
C ARG A 357 -67.50 -13.40 -9.46
N ARG A 358 -66.45 -13.09 -10.22
CA ARG A 358 -66.08 -11.69 -10.54
C ARG A 358 -67.19 -11.07 -11.40
N ARG A 359 -67.53 -9.81 -11.13
CA ARG A 359 -68.51 -9.04 -11.93
C ARG A 359 -67.91 -8.67 -13.30
N THR A 360 -68.73 -8.69 -14.34
CA THR A 360 -68.39 -8.20 -15.68
C THR A 360 -69.03 -6.82 -15.93
N PRO A 361 -68.62 -6.06 -16.97
CA PRO A 361 -68.94 -4.62 -17.08
C PRO A 361 -70.42 -4.21 -17.35
N LEU A 362 -71.41 -5.08 -17.12
CA LEU A 362 -72.84 -4.75 -17.32
C LEU A 362 -73.56 -4.27 -16.04
N ASP A 363 -72.99 -4.47 -14.85
CA ASP A 363 -73.66 -4.16 -13.56
C ASP A 363 -73.73 -2.65 -13.20
N LEU A 364 -73.24 -1.75 -14.07
CA LEU A 364 -73.03 -0.32 -13.75
C LEU A 364 -74.07 0.67 -14.30
N ILE A 365 -75.14 0.21 -14.96
CA ILE A 365 -76.18 1.11 -15.51
C ILE A 365 -77.54 0.84 -14.84
N ALA A 366 -77.63 1.12 -13.53
CA ALA A 366 -78.83 0.89 -12.73
C ALA A 366 -79.10 1.95 -11.64
N ASN A 367 -78.81 3.24 -11.88
CA ASN A 367 -79.56 4.36 -11.30
C ASN A 367 -79.17 5.73 -11.89
N ALA A 368 -80.06 6.32 -12.68
CA ALA A 368 -80.09 7.75 -13.01
C ALA A 368 -81.56 8.17 -13.22
N PRO A 369 -81.97 9.39 -12.81
CA PRO A 369 -83.39 9.75 -12.76
C PRO A 369 -84.00 9.97 -14.15
N ARG A 370 -85.27 9.60 -14.30
CA ARG A 370 -86.08 9.98 -15.46
C ARG A 370 -86.15 11.51 -15.55
N ARG A 371 -85.65 12.08 -16.64
CA ARG A 371 -86.04 13.40 -17.14
C ARG A 371 -86.86 13.18 -18.40
N ASP A 372 -88.07 13.73 -18.43
CA ASP A 372 -88.88 13.75 -19.64
C ASP A 372 -88.20 14.61 -20.70
N ALA A 373 -88.06 14.06 -21.90
CA ALA A 373 -87.55 14.74 -23.08
C ALA A 373 -88.54 14.50 -24.24
N PRO A 374 -88.80 15.52 -25.08
CA PRO A 374 -89.79 15.40 -26.15
C PRO A 374 -89.35 14.40 -27.23
N ALA A 375 -90.32 13.77 -27.89
CA ALA A 375 -90.07 12.75 -28.90
C ALA A 375 -89.30 13.32 -30.11
N ALA A 376 -88.01 13.02 -30.19
CA ALA A 376 -87.18 13.35 -31.34
C ALA A 376 -87.59 12.50 -32.56
N THR A 377 -87.78 13.15 -33.71
CA THR A 377 -88.10 12.44 -34.97
C THR A 377 -86.90 11.62 -35.45
N PRO A 378 -87.10 10.49 -36.18
CA PRO A 378 -86.01 9.57 -36.53
C PRO A 378 -84.89 10.15 -37.40
N ARG A 379 -85.07 11.35 -37.98
CA ARG A 379 -84.02 12.09 -38.70
C ARG A 379 -83.05 12.84 -37.78
N GLY A 380 -83.39 13.06 -36.50
CA GLY A 380 -82.49 13.64 -35.50
C GLY A 380 -81.41 12.65 -35.08
N ALA A 381 -81.82 11.52 -34.49
CA ALA A 381 -80.91 10.51 -33.94
C ALA A 381 -79.86 9.99 -34.95
N LEU A 382 -80.22 9.83 -36.23
CA LEU A 382 -79.25 9.45 -37.29
C LEU A 382 -78.19 10.54 -37.55
N ARG A 383 -78.56 11.82 -37.41
CA ARG A 383 -77.65 12.95 -37.55
C ARG A 383 -76.71 13.08 -36.34
N ASP A 384 -77.24 12.82 -35.15
CA ASP A 384 -76.47 12.79 -33.91
C ASP A 384 -75.47 11.61 -33.90
N MET A 385 -75.88 10.42 -34.39
CA MET A 385 -74.96 9.30 -34.61
C MET A 385 -73.89 9.61 -35.68
N SER A 386 -74.22 10.33 -36.75
CA SER A 386 -73.25 10.77 -37.76
C SER A 386 -72.17 11.67 -37.14
N LEU A 387 -72.60 12.69 -36.37
CA LEU A 387 -71.70 13.60 -35.65
C LEU A 387 -70.85 12.87 -34.61
N ALA A 388 -71.43 11.90 -33.88
CA ALA A 388 -70.69 11.07 -32.93
C ALA A 388 -69.62 10.19 -33.62
N LEU A 389 -69.93 9.63 -34.79
CA LEU A 389 -68.99 8.83 -35.59
C LEU A 389 -67.85 9.68 -36.17
N GLU A 390 -68.15 10.89 -36.66
CA GLU A 390 -67.13 11.84 -37.12
C GLU A 390 -66.24 12.30 -35.96
N ALA A 391 -66.83 12.68 -34.82
CA ALA A 391 -66.08 13.03 -33.61
C ALA A 391 -65.26 11.86 -33.04
N SER A 392 -65.65 10.61 -33.32
CA SER A 392 -64.86 9.41 -32.98
C SER A 392 -63.69 9.22 -33.96
N ARG A 393 -63.92 9.34 -35.27
CA ARG A 393 -62.89 9.26 -36.32
C ARG A 393 -61.82 10.34 -36.18
N THR A 394 -62.19 11.57 -35.81
CA THR A 394 -61.22 12.63 -35.54
C THR A 394 -60.36 12.31 -34.30
N ARG A 395 -60.96 11.74 -33.24
CA ARG A 395 -60.21 11.26 -32.05
C ARG A 395 -59.29 10.08 -32.34
N ALA A 396 -59.68 9.17 -33.23
CA ALA A 396 -58.78 8.10 -33.69
C ALA A 396 -57.55 8.70 -34.39
N ARG A 397 -57.74 9.64 -35.32
CA ARG A 397 -56.65 10.32 -36.04
C ARG A 397 -55.73 11.14 -35.15
N THR A 398 -56.24 11.78 -34.10
CA THR A 398 -55.36 12.47 -33.12
C THR A 398 -54.55 11.45 -32.34
N LEU A 399 -55.17 10.38 -31.83
CA LEU A 399 -54.45 9.32 -31.11
C LEU A 399 -53.41 8.59 -31.99
N GLU A 400 -53.68 8.41 -33.28
CA GLU A 400 -52.72 7.88 -34.26
C GLU A 400 -51.51 8.82 -34.44
N ALA A 401 -51.73 10.14 -34.47
CA ALA A 401 -50.67 11.14 -34.56
C ALA A 401 -49.88 11.29 -33.25
N ASP A 402 -50.56 11.30 -32.11
CA ASP A 402 -49.96 11.34 -30.77
C ASP A 402 -49.09 10.09 -30.52
N LEU A 403 -49.58 8.90 -30.93
CA LEU A 403 -48.83 7.66 -30.91
C LEU A 403 -47.56 7.74 -31.77
N ALA A 404 -47.68 8.23 -33.01
CA ALA A 404 -46.55 8.37 -33.93
C ALA A 404 -45.48 9.36 -33.42
N ALA A 405 -45.89 10.45 -32.76
CA ALA A 405 -44.99 11.36 -32.08
C ALA A 405 -44.26 10.67 -30.92
N ALA A 406 -44.98 9.91 -30.09
CA ALA A 406 -44.38 9.15 -28.99
C ALA A 406 -43.40 8.07 -29.46
N THR A 407 -43.65 7.36 -30.58
CA THR A 407 -42.67 6.42 -31.13
C THR A 407 -41.40 7.12 -31.63
N ALA A 408 -41.53 8.32 -32.20
CA ALA A 408 -40.38 9.12 -32.64
C ALA A 408 -39.54 9.61 -31.44
N GLU A 409 -40.19 10.10 -30.37
CA GLU A 409 -39.52 10.49 -29.13
C GLU A 409 -38.79 9.32 -28.46
N VAL A 410 -39.45 8.17 -28.34
CA VAL A 410 -38.82 6.93 -27.83
C VAL A 410 -37.66 6.46 -28.71
N GLY A 411 -37.72 6.71 -30.02
CA GLY A 411 -36.61 6.47 -30.95
C GLY A 411 -35.39 7.35 -30.64
N LEU A 412 -35.61 8.66 -30.46
CA LEU A 412 -34.55 9.62 -30.10
C LEU A 412 -33.94 9.31 -28.73
N LEU A 413 -34.77 8.99 -27.72
CA LEU A 413 -34.30 8.63 -26.39
C LEU A 413 -33.46 7.34 -26.39
N ARG A 414 -33.82 6.34 -27.21
CA ARG A 414 -33.01 5.13 -27.40
C ARG A 414 -31.67 5.41 -28.07
N ALA A 415 -31.64 6.28 -29.10
CA ALA A 415 -30.39 6.67 -29.75
C ALA A 415 -29.46 7.44 -28.79
N ALA A 416 -30.02 8.35 -27.98
CA ALA A 416 -29.26 9.06 -26.94
C ALA A 416 -28.71 8.10 -25.87
N ALA A 417 -29.51 7.15 -25.39
CA ALA A 417 -29.08 6.13 -24.42
C ALA A 417 -27.97 5.21 -24.99
N GLN A 418 -28.04 4.86 -26.27
CA GLN A 418 -26.97 4.09 -26.94
C GLN A 418 -25.67 4.90 -27.05
N ALA A 419 -25.75 6.18 -27.40
CA ALA A 419 -24.58 7.06 -27.47
C ALA A 419 -23.89 7.21 -26.10
N THR A 420 -24.65 7.48 -25.04
CA THR A 420 -24.09 7.60 -23.68
C THR A 420 -23.54 6.27 -23.16
N ALA A 421 -24.15 5.13 -23.50
CA ALA A 421 -23.62 3.81 -23.13
C ALA A 421 -22.24 3.52 -23.76
N VAL A 422 -22.01 3.95 -25.01
CA VAL A 422 -20.71 3.84 -25.69
C VAL A 422 -19.66 4.75 -25.02
N GLU A 423 -20.02 6.01 -24.73
CA GLU A 423 -19.13 6.95 -24.04
C GLU A 423 -18.73 6.44 -22.64
N LEU A 424 -19.70 5.97 -21.86
CA LEU A 424 -19.49 5.44 -20.51
C LEU A 424 -18.66 4.14 -20.55
N GLY A 425 -18.79 3.33 -21.60
CA GLY A 425 -17.88 2.21 -21.89
C GLY A 425 -16.43 2.64 -22.14
N GLY A 426 -16.22 3.69 -22.94
CA GLY A 426 -14.90 4.29 -23.18
C GLY A 426 -14.26 4.88 -21.92
N LEU A 427 -15.05 5.56 -21.08
CA LEU A 427 -14.61 6.08 -19.79
C LEU A 427 -14.22 4.96 -18.81
N ARG A 428 -14.98 3.86 -18.75
CA ARG A 428 -14.64 2.67 -17.94
C ARG A 428 -13.32 2.02 -18.36
N LEU A 429 -13.09 1.85 -19.67
CA LEU A 429 -11.82 1.34 -20.21
C LEU A 429 -10.64 2.22 -19.78
N ARG A 430 -10.80 3.55 -19.83
CA ARG A 430 -9.74 4.49 -19.45
C ARG A 430 -9.51 4.58 -17.94
N ALA A 431 -10.55 4.41 -17.11
CA ALA A 431 -10.41 4.29 -15.66
C ALA A 431 -9.60 3.03 -15.29
N ALA A 432 -9.94 1.89 -15.88
CA ALA A 432 -9.21 0.63 -15.71
C ALA A 432 -7.80 0.63 -16.34
N GLU A 433 -7.43 1.68 -17.07
CA GLU A 433 -6.07 1.95 -17.53
C GLU A 433 -5.29 2.79 -16.52
N LEU A 434 -5.87 3.90 -16.06
CA LEU A 434 -5.30 4.75 -15.01
C LEU A 434 -5.08 3.99 -13.69
N ASP A 435 -5.96 3.05 -13.32
CA ASP A 435 -5.78 2.19 -12.14
C ASP A 435 -4.55 1.26 -12.28
N ARG A 436 -4.25 0.78 -13.49
CA ARG A 436 -3.05 -0.03 -13.78
C ARG A 436 -1.79 0.84 -13.75
N ASP A 437 -1.82 1.98 -14.41
CA ASP A 437 -0.70 2.94 -14.45
C ASP A 437 -0.35 3.42 -13.03
N LEU A 438 -1.35 3.65 -12.18
CA LEU A 438 -1.20 4.00 -10.77
C LEU A 438 -0.59 2.86 -9.96
N ALA A 439 -1.08 1.62 -10.11
CA ALA A 439 -0.51 0.46 -9.42
C ALA A 439 0.97 0.27 -9.79
N GLU A 440 1.30 0.33 -11.08
CA GLU A 440 2.70 0.28 -11.53
C GLU A 440 3.53 1.48 -11.03
N ALA A 441 2.95 2.69 -10.98
CA ALA A 441 3.65 3.88 -10.47
C ALA A 441 3.98 3.76 -8.98
N LEU A 442 3.07 3.19 -8.17
CA LEU A 442 3.29 2.91 -6.76
C LEU A 442 4.40 1.86 -6.58
N THR A 443 4.33 0.72 -7.27
CA THR A 443 5.39 -0.30 -7.24
C THR A 443 6.74 0.24 -7.74
N ARG A 444 6.75 1.12 -8.75
CA ARG A 444 7.98 1.82 -9.18
C ARG A 444 8.52 2.73 -8.07
N ALA A 445 7.67 3.53 -7.42
CA ALA A 445 8.09 4.44 -6.35
C ALA A 445 8.63 3.70 -5.12
N GLU A 446 7.98 2.62 -4.70
CA GLU A 446 8.43 1.71 -3.64
C GLU A 446 9.81 1.12 -3.96
N ASN A 447 9.97 0.51 -5.14
CA ASN A 447 11.25 0.00 -5.63
C ASN A 447 12.35 1.09 -5.69
N PHE A 448 12.02 2.33 -6.03
CA PHE A 448 12.98 3.44 -5.99
C PHE A 448 13.37 3.83 -4.55
N ARG A 449 12.43 3.84 -3.60
CA ARG A 449 12.74 4.12 -2.18
C ARG A 449 13.63 3.03 -1.58
N THR A 450 13.32 1.75 -1.78
CA THR A 450 14.15 0.65 -1.26
C THR A 450 15.56 0.66 -1.89
N ARG A 451 15.67 0.94 -3.20
CA ARG A 451 16.98 1.10 -3.87
C ARG A 451 17.74 2.32 -3.37
N TYR A 452 17.07 3.44 -3.09
CA TYR A 452 17.68 4.62 -2.49
C TYR A 452 18.21 4.33 -1.08
N ARG A 453 17.43 3.61 -0.24
CA ARG A 453 17.87 3.14 1.08
C ARG A 453 19.12 2.27 0.98
N LYS A 454 19.13 1.21 0.14
CA LYS A 454 20.33 0.38 -0.05
C LYS A 454 21.53 1.19 -0.52
N ALA A 455 21.33 2.10 -1.48
CA ALA A 455 22.41 2.93 -2.04
C ALA A 455 22.99 3.91 -1.01
N ASP A 456 22.18 4.53 -0.15
CA ASP A 456 22.73 5.42 0.88
C ASP A 456 23.27 4.64 2.09
N LEU A 457 22.65 3.53 2.53
CA LEU A 457 23.23 2.65 3.57
C LEU A 457 24.60 2.13 3.15
N SER A 458 24.74 1.57 1.94
CA SER A 458 26.03 1.14 1.38
C SER A 458 27.04 2.29 1.33
N ARG A 459 26.60 3.50 0.97
CA ARG A 459 27.45 4.71 0.97
C ARG A 459 27.82 5.19 2.39
N GLN A 460 26.95 5.01 3.38
CA GLN A 460 27.22 5.28 4.79
C GLN A 460 28.19 4.24 5.36
N GLN A 461 28.03 2.97 5.04
CA GLN A 461 28.95 1.87 5.37
C GLN A 461 30.33 2.07 4.73
N LEU A 462 30.41 2.41 3.43
CA LEU A 462 31.67 2.74 2.76
C LEU A 462 32.36 3.92 3.46
N LYS A 463 31.64 4.99 3.79
CA LYS A 463 32.20 6.10 4.61
C LYS A 463 32.60 5.66 6.01
N LYS A 464 31.86 4.76 6.67
CA LYS A 464 32.16 4.19 8.00
C LYS A 464 33.44 3.35 7.93
N ALA A 465 33.63 2.58 6.85
CA ALA A 465 34.82 1.78 6.54
C ALA A 465 36.03 2.65 6.14
N GLU A 466 35.87 3.67 5.29
CA GLU A 466 36.93 4.65 4.97
C GLU A 466 37.37 5.44 6.22
N LYS A 467 36.41 5.81 7.07
CA LYS A 467 36.67 6.49 8.35
C LYS A 467 37.33 5.56 9.36
N ALA A 468 36.97 4.27 9.38
CA ALA A 468 37.66 3.24 10.15
C ALA A 468 39.06 2.94 9.60
N ALA A 469 39.27 2.88 8.29
CA ALA A 469 40.61 2.71 7.69
C ALA A 469 41.53 3.92 7.94
N SER A 470 40.97 5.13 8.07
CA SER A 470 41.72 6.37 8.33
C SER A 470 41.86 6.78 9.80
N HIS A 471 41.16 6.12 10.74
CA HIS A 471 41.24 6.40 12.19
C HIS A 471 41.45 5.15 13.07
N GLY A 472 41.20 3.96 12.53
CA GLY A 472 41.12 2.66 13.21
C GLY A 472 42.28 1.73 12.88
N GLY A 473 43.48 2.29 12.81
CA GLY A 473 44.72 1.54 12.87
C GLY A 473 45.80 2.40 13.52
N PRO A 474 46.64 1.86 14.42
CA PRO A 474 48.03 2.28 14.41
C PRO A 474 48.51 2.14 12.97
N ALA A 475 49.23 3.14 12.44
CA ALA A 475 50.21 2.79 11.42
C ALA A 475 51.07 1.67 12.04
N PRO A 476 51.34 0.56 11.33
CA PRO A 476 52.04 -0.58 11.93
C PRO A 476 53.28 -0.04 12.63
N ASP A 477 53.43 -0.41 13.91
CA ASP A 477 54.56 0.04 14.72
C ASP A 477 55.79 -0.68 14.18
N ASP A 478 56.35 -0.09 13.13
CA ASP A 478 57.63 -0.37 12.49
C ASP A 478 58.70 -0.01 13.56
N GLY A 479 58.73 -0.85 14.61
CA GLY A 479 59.04 -0.42 15.96
C GLY A 479 60.53 -0.19 16.21
N ALA A 480 60.87 1.01 16.69
CA ALA A 480 62.20 1.42 17.11
C ALA A 480 63.35 0.88 16.22
N VAL A 481 63.24 1.12 14.90
CA VAL A 481 64.25 0.72 13.90
C VAL A 481 65.58 1.44 14.12
N PHE A 482 65.54 2.64 14.71
CA PHE A 482 66.72 3.43 15.08
C PHE A 482 66.86 3.55 16.60
N LEU A 483 68.11 3.49 17.08
CA LEU A 483 68.44 3.69 18.50
C LEU A 483 68.43 5.17 18.93
N ASP A 484 68.60 6.11 17.99
CA ASP A 484 68.40 7.54 18.23
C ASP A 484 66.92 7.90 18.03
N PRO A 485 66.22 8.42 19.07
CA PRO A 485 64.86 8.93 18.94
C PRO A 485 64.67 10.01 17.86
N VAL A 486 65.72 10.79 17.53
CA VAL A 486 65.70 11.82 16.48
C VAL A 486 65.71 11.19 15.08
N GLU A 487 66.55 10.18 14.84
CA GLU A 487 66.53 9.41 13.59
C GLU A 487 65.21 8.65 13.41
N GLN A 488 64.74 7.98 14.48
CA GLN A 488 63.47 7.27 14.50
C GLN A 488 62.29 8.20 14.13
N PHE A 489 62.20 9.39 14.73
CA PHE A 489 61.13 10.34 14.40
C PHE A 489 61.25 10.89 12.97
N ARG A 490 62.47 11.13 12.48
CA ARG A 490 62.69 11.55 11.07
C ARG A 490 62.25 10.48 10.08
N PHE A 491 62.52 9.21 10.38
CA PHE A 491 62.04 8.07 9.59
C PHE A 491 60.51 7.99 9.56
N GLU A 492 59.84 8.15 10.70
CA GLU A 492 58.37 8.19 10.79
C GLU A 492 57.76 9.28 9.91
N VAL A 493 58.29 10.52 9.96
CA VAL A 493 57.85 11.64 9.12
C VAL A 493 58.06 11.35 7.63
N GLN A 494 59.22 10.80 7.25
CA GLN A 494 59.51 10.45 5.86
C GLN A 494 58.59 9.33 5.35
N LEU A 495 58.33 8.31 6.17
CA LEU A 495 57.46 7.18 5.85
C LEU A 495 55.99 7.63 5.74
N ALA A 496 55.53 8.51 6.62
CA ALA A 496 54.20 9.11 6.54
C ALA A 496 54.03 9.94 5.26
N TRP A 497 55.02 10.77 4.88
CA TRP A 497 55.00 11.48 3.60
C TRP A 497 55.00 10.52 2.39
N VAL A 498 55.82 9.46 2.43
CA VAL A 498 55.85 8.43 1.36
C VAL A 498 54.50 7.73 1.20
N ARG A 499 53.80 7.41 2.30
CA ARG A 499 52.49 6.75 2.32
C ARG A 499 51.33 7.70 1.97
N ARG A 500 51.39 9.00 2.33
CA ARG A 500 50.29 9.97 2.19
C ARG A 500 50.28 10.79 0.90
N VAL A 501 51.45 11.15 0.35
CA VAL A 501 51.52 11.97 -0.87
C VAL A 501 51.58 11.05 -2.11
N PRO A 502 50.68 11.17 -3.10
CA PRO A 502 50.74 10.38 -4.32
C PRO A 502 52.06 10.59 -5.08
N ALA A 503 52.56 9.56 -5.78
CA ALA A 503 53.87 9.61 -6.44
C ALA A 503 54.04 10.79 -7.42
N ALA A 504 52.96 11.19 -8.10
CA ALA A 504 52.95 12.35 -9.00
C ALA A 504 53.05 13.72 -8.28
N GLU A 505 52.56 13.81 -7.03
CA GLU A 505 52.55 15.06 -6.24
C GLU A 505 53.83 15.26 -5.42
N LYS A 506 54.69 14.24 -5.28
CA LYS A 506 55.93 14.34 -4.48
C LYS A 506 56.90 15.42 -4.96
N ALA A 507 56.82 15.81 -6.24
CA ALA A 507 57.61 16.91 -6.81
C ALA A 507 57.04 18.31 -6.50
N THR A 508 55.72 18.44 -6.28
CA THR A 508 55.06 19.70 -5.95
C THR A 508 54.84 19.88 -4.45
N LYS A 509 54.85 18.79 -3.68
CA LYS A 509 54.75 18.76 -2.21
C LYS A 509 55.97 18.08 -1.55
N PRO A 510 57.21 18.60 -1.72
CA PRO A 510 58.37 18.10 -0.99
C PRO A 510 58.24 18.40 0.52
N LEU A 511 58.97 17.67 1.36
CA LEU A 511 59.14 18.03 2.77
C LEU A 511 60.12 19.21 2.88
N ALA A 512 59.70 20.31 3.50
CA ALA A 512 60.55 21.44 3.85
C ALA A 512 61.72 21.02 4.79
N PRO A 513 62.90 21.67 4.71
CA PRO A 513 64.04 21.35 5.56
C PRO A 513 63.76 21.76 7.03
N TYR A 514 63.84 20.79 7.94
CA TYR A 514 63.42 20.99 9.33
C TYR A 514 64.41 20.50 10.40
N ALA A 515 64.28 21.10 11.59
CA ALA A 515 64.95 20.71 12.82
C ALA A 515 63.93 20.26 13.89
N LEU A 516 64.41 19.46 14.86
CA LEU A 516 63.70 19.21 16.10
C LEU A 516 64.40 20.04 17.19
N GLY A 517 63.65 20.83 17.95
CA GLY A 517 64.14 21.49 19.15
C GLY A 517 64.21 20.51 20.32
N ASP A 518 65.10 20.76 21.28
CA ASP A 518 65.41 19.84 22.40
C ASP A 518 64.19 19.45 23.25
N ARG A 519 63.15 20.30 23.27
CA ARG A 519 61.90 20.07 24.02
C ARG A 519 60.87 19.24 23.25
N PHE A 520 61.05 19.02 21.94
CA PHE A 520 60.03 18.41 21.09
C PHE A 520 59.76 16.95 21.43
N LEU A 521 60.78 16.08 21.35
CA LEU A 521 60.61 14.66 21.64
C LEU A 521 60.26 14.37 23.12
N PRO A 522 60.82 15.07 24.12
CA PRO A 522 60.33 14.99 25.50
C PRO A 522 58.84 15.34 25.64
N SER A 523 58.37 16.44 25.04
CA SER A 523 56.95 16.81 25.09
C SER A 523 56.05 15.75 24.43
N LEU A 524 56.49 15.16 23.32
CA LEU A 524 55.78 14.09 22.61
C LEU A 524 55.74 12.78 23.41
N ALA A 525 56.72 12.52 24.28
CA ALA A 525 56.73 11.34 25.16
C ALA A 525 55.85 11.51 26.41
N THR A 526 55.56 12.76 26.83
CA THR A 526 54.76 13.06 28.03
C THR A 526 53.30 13.43 27.72
N ILE A 527 52.98 13.83 26.49
CA ILE A 527 51.63 14.33 26.15
C ILE A 527 50.60 13.22 25.94
N GLU A 528 49.78 12.96 26.95
CA GLU A 528 48.64 12.05 26.85
C GLU A 528 47.52 12.59 25.93
N GLY A 529 46.68 11.70 25.40
CA GLY A 529 45.44 12.06 24.69
C GLY A 529 45.60 12.41 23.21
N VAL A 530 46.79 12.28 22.63
CA VAL A 530 47.04 12.32 21.18
C VAL A 530 48.04 11.23 20.80
N SER A 531 47.85 10.52 19.68
CA SER A 531 48.77 9.46 19.25
C SER A 531 49.99 10.04 18.52
N ARG A 532 51.15 9.39 18.67
CA ARG A 532 52.40 9.77 17.98
C ARG A 532 52.21 9.85 16.46
N ALA A 533 51.55 8.87 15.86
CA ALA A 533 51.17 8.87 14.45
C ALA A 533 50.35 10.13 14.06
N LYS A 534 49.44 10.61 14.92
CA LYS A 534 48.66 11.82 14.64
C LYS A 534 49.48 13.12 14.73
N VAL A 535 50.55 13.12 15.51
CA VAL A 535 51.52 14.23 15.51
C VAL A 535 52.37 14.20 14.24
N VAL A 536 52.86 13.02 13.84
CA VAL A 536 53.63 12.82 12.60
C VAL A 536 52.82 13.26 11.36
N ASP A 537 51.53 12.89 11.29
CA ASP A 537 50.57 13.38 10.28
C ASP A 537 50.60 14.92 10.14
N VAL A 538 50.50 15.65 11.25
CA VAL A 538 50.44 17.12 11.25
C VAL A 538 51.80 17.73 10.96
N VAL A 539 52.89 17.08 11.37
CA VAL A 539 54.24 17.48 10.97
C VAL A 539 54.38 17.38 9.45
N VAL A 540 53.90 16.31 8.80
CA VAL A 540 53.89 16.25 7.33
C VAL A 540 53.04 17.38 6.73
N GLU A 541 51.82 17.61 7.21
CA GLU A 541 50.95 18.71 6.73
C GLU A 541 51.59 20.11 6.89
N VAL A 542 52.37 20.34 7.96
CA VAL A 542 53.12 21.58 8.19
C VAL A 542 54.35 21.69 7.27
N LEU A 543 55.05 20.57 7.02
CA LEU A 543 56.25 20.54 6.17
C LEU A 543 55.95 20.57 4.67
N THR A 544 54.74 20.22 4.22
CA THR A 544 54.28 20.40 2.83
C THR A 544 53.54 21.71 2.58
N GLY A 545 53.20 22.47 3.65
CA GLY A 545 52.38 23.68 3.56
C GLY A 545 50.86 23.43 3.45
N ASP A 546 50.41 22.18 3.44
CA ASP A 546 48.98 21.83 3.43
C ASP A 546 48.24 22.35 4.68
N ALA A 547 48.92 22.46 5.83
CA ALA A 547 48.35 22.94 7.09
C ALA A 547 47.79 24.37 7.02
N GLU A 548 48.30 25.22 6.11
CA GLU A 548 47.77 26.58 5.87
C GLU A 548 46.39 26.56 5.19
N HIS A 549 46.02 25.44 4.55
CA HIS A 549 44.78 25.26 3.78
C HIS A 549 43.72 24.43 4.51
N ILE A 550 44.10 23.71 5.58
CA ILE A 550 43.19 22.84 6.34
C ILE A 550 42.53 23.63 7.48
N ALA A 551 41.29 24.09 7.27
CA ALA A 551 40.55 24.94 8.22
C ALA A 551 40.47 24.38 9.65
N GLY A 552 40.49 23.05 9.83
CA GLY A 552 40.50 22.40 11.15
C GLY A 552 41.80 22.55 11.95
N ARG A 553 42.87 23.10 11.36
CA ARG A 553 44.17 23.30 12.00
C ARG A 553 44.30 24.60 12.78
N GLU A 554 43.39 25.55 12.63
CA GLU A 554 43.40 26.82 13.40
C GLU A 554 44.79 27.50 13.39
N LEU A 555 45.46 27.48 12.23
CA LEU A 555 46.89 27.78 12.14
C LEU A 555 47.15 29.28 12.31
N HIS A 556 47.75 29.65 13.44
CA HIS A 556 47.99 31.05 13.80
C HIS A 556 49.38 31.24 14.43
N PRO A 557 50.00 32.43 14.30
CA PRO A 557 51.18 32.78 15.08
C PRO A 557 50.87 32.72 16.58
N LEU A 558 51.78 32.15 17.36
CA LEU A 558 51.70 32.16 18.82
C LEU A 558 51.87 33.60 19.31
N ARG A 559 51.09 34.04 20.30
CA ARG A 559 51.12 35.40 20.85
C ARG A 559 51.65 35.40 22.27
N VAL A 560 52.31 36.49 22.66
CA VAL A 560 52.91 36.66 24.00
C VAL A 560 51.86 36.63 25.12
N ASN A 561 50.60 36.97 24.83
CA ASN A 561 49.44 36.83 25.70
C ASN A 561 48.20 36.50 24.86
N GLU A 562 47.10 36.11 25.50
CA GLU A 562 45.81 35.78 24.85
C GLU A 562 45.13 36.98 24.15
N GLY A 563 45.63 38.21 24.36
CA GLY A 563 45.05 39.43 23.82
C GLY A 563 44.92 39.42 22.28
N GLY A 564 43.77 39.88 21.79
CA GLY A 564 43.48 39.98 20.35
C GLY A 564 44.51 40.80 19.55
N SER A 565 45.17 41.75 20.21
CA SER A 565 46.20 42.64 19.66
C SER A 565 47.62 42.37 20.19
N SER A 566 47.85 41.27 20.91
CA SER A 566 49.18 40.94 21.42
C SER A 566 50.13 40.53 20.28
N PRO A 567 51.41 40.95 20.33
CA PRO A 567 52.37 40.63 19.27
C PRO A 567 52.64 39.13 19.20
N ALA A 568 53.06 38.67 18.02
CA ALA A 568 53.54 37.30 17.84
C ALA A 568 54.84 37.07 18.61
N VAL A 569 55.06 35.84 19.07
CA VAL A 569 56.32 35.41 19.70
C VAL A 569 57.38 35.28 18.60
N VAL A 570 58.42 36.11 18.67
CA VAL A 570 59.55 36.13 17.72
C VAL A 570 60.85 35.93 18.50
N ARG A 571 61.68 35.00 18.03
CA ARG A 571 63.02 34.69 18.58
C ARG A 571 64.03 35.74 18.11
N GLU A 572 65.13 35.91 18.83
CA GLU A 572 66.21 36.88 18.51
C GLU A 572 66.79 36.74 17.09
N ASP A 573 66.70 35.56 16.48
CA ASP A 573 67.15 35.30 15.11
C ASP A 573 66.13 35.73 14.02
N GLY A 574 64.94 36.17 14.43
CA GLY A 574 63.83 36.55 13.55
C GLY A 574 62.88 35.41 13.19
N ALA A 575 62.98 34.22 13.82
CA ALA A 575 61.98 33.16 13.64
C ALA A 575 60.69 33.48 14.40
N THR A 576 59.53 33.33 13.75
CA THR A 576 58.21 33.49 14.38
C THR A 576 57.68 32.14 14.86
N CYS A 577 57.13 32.07 16.07
CA CYS A 577 56.46 30.86 16.56
C CYS A 577 55.03 30.77 16.01
N TRP A 578 54.64 29.58 15.56
CA TRP A 578 53.34 29.22 15.00
C TRP A 578 52.74 28.06 15.80
N ARG A 579 51.41 28.04 15.85
CA ARG A 579 50.61 27.07 16.59
C ARG A 579 49.56 26.42 15.69
N ALA A 580 49.56 25.09 15.63
CA ALA A 580 48.61 24.29 14.84
C ALA A 580 47.83 23.32 15.74
N SER A 581 46.51 23.23 15.56
CA SER A 581 45.65 22.31 16.30
C SER A 581 45.75 20.86 15.78
N LEU A 582 46.21 19.95 16.64
CA LEU A 582 46.24 18.51 16.35
C LEU A 582 44.83 17.90 16.39
N GLN A 583 43.96 18.49 17.22
CA GLN A 583 42.57 18.13 17.47
C GLN A 583 41.71 19.39 17.46
N SER A 584 40.52 19.33 16.84
CA SER A 584 39.53 20.42 16.84
C SER A 584 38.31 20.03 17.69
N LYS A 585 37.59 21.02 18.25
CA LYS A 585 36.32 20.82 18.99
C LYS A 585 36.39 19.80 20.15
N ARG A 586 37.48 19.80 20.93
CA ARG A 586 37.61 19.04 22.19
C ARG A 586 38.13 19.93 23.32
N ALA A 587 37.68 19.69 24.55
CA ALA A 587 38.23 20.35 25.73
C ALA A 587 39.72 20.01 25.90
N SER A 588 40.53 21.00 26.28
CA SER A 588 41.99 20.89 26.40
C SER A 588 42.64 20.26 25.15
N ALA A 589 42.27 20.73 23.96
CA ALA A 589 42.82 20.24 22.70
C ALA A 589 44.36 20.32 22.68
N ARG A 590 45.02 19.34 22.05
CA ARG A 590 46.48 19.34 21.90
C ARG A 590 46.88 20.16 20.66
N ARG A 591 47.96 20.94 20.77
CA ARG A 591 48.49 21.83 19.73
C ARG A 591 50.00 21.62 19.54
N LEU A 592 50.47 21.73 18.30
CA LEU A 592 51.88 21.70 17.90
C LEU A 592 52.41 23.14 17.84
N HIS A 593 53.50 23.42 18.55
CA HIS A 593 54.26 24.67 18.45
C HIS A 593 55.50 24.44 17.60
N TYR A 594 55.73 25.31 16.62
CA TYR A 594 56.92 25.28 15.76
C TYR A 594 57.36 26.69 15.36
N TRP A 595 58.64 26.87 15.08
CA TRP A 595 59.19 28.13 14.59
C TRP A 595 59.31 28.09 13.07
N LYS A 596 58.93 29.17 12.38
CA LYS A 596 59.03 29.34 10.93
C LYS A 596 59.92 30.54 10.62
N ARG A 597 60.97 30.35 9.80
CA ARG A 597 61.90 31.40 9.35
C ARG A 597 62.19 31.23 7.86
N GLY A 598 61.38 31.89 7.03
CA GLY A 598 61.27 31.56 5.62
C GLY A 598 60.80 30.11 5.46
N ASP A 599 61.49 29.34 4.62
CA ASP A 599 61.18 27.93 4.36
C ASP A 599 61.80 26.95 5.37
N ARG A 600 62.48 27.46 6.42
CA ARG A 600 63.02 26.62 7.51
C ARG A 600 62.01 26.52 8.65
N ILE A 601 61.81 25.29 9.11
CA ILE A 601 60.88 24.94 10.20
C ILE A 601 61.64 24.26 11.34
N GLU A 602 61.37 24.64 12.58
CA GLU A 602 61.90 23.99 13.78
C GLU A 602 60.74 23.57 14.67
N LEU A 603 60.55 22.26 14.86
CA LEU A 603 59.49 21.73 15.72
C LEU A 603 59.87 21.97 17.18
N SER A 604 59.06 22.74 17.91
CA SER A 604 59.39 23.20 19.26
C SER A 604 58.88 22.23 20.33
N ARG A 605 57.57 21.96 20.35
CA ARG A 605 56.90 21.10 21.35
C ARG A 605 55.43 20.82 21.01
N VAL A 606 54.85 19.80 21.65
CA VAL A 606 53.42 19.48 21.63
C VAL A 606 52.83 19.73 23.02
N VAL A 607 51.81 20.58 23.11
CA VAL A 607 51.28 21.13 24.37
C VAL A 607 49.75 21.24 24.36
N LEU A 608 49.16 21.64 25.50
CA LEU A 608 47.73 21.94 25.62
C LEU A 608 47.37 23.31 25.05
N HIS A 609 46.08 23.54 24.76
CA HIS A 609 45.65 24.72 24.01
C HIS A 609 45.83 26.07 24.73
N ASP A 610 45.98 26.03 26.05
CA ASP A 610 46.19 27.15 26.98
C ASP A 610 47.67 27.54 27.11
N ASP A 611 48.58 26.67 26.67
CA ASP A 611 50.01 26.94 26.74
C ASP A 611 50.41 27.99 25.68
N VAL A 612 51.11 29.02 26.14
CA VAL A 612 51.57 30.18 25.37
C VAL A 612 53.10 30.33 25.37
N GLU A 613 53.83 29.46 26.07
CA GLU A 613 55.28 29.38 25.93
C GLU A 613 55.63 28.63 24.60
N PRO A 614 56.68 29.04 23.88
CA PRO A 614 57.04 28.44 22.60
C PRO A 614 57.87 27.14 22.71
#